data_AF-A0A7J4RTK7-F1
#
_entry.id   AF-A0A7J4RTK7-F1
#
_cell.length_a   1.000
_cell.length_b   1.000
_cell.length_c   1.000
_cell.angle_alpha   90.00
_cell.angle_beta   90.00
_cell.angle_gamma   90.00
#
_symmetry.space_group_name_H-M   'P 1'
#
loop_
_entity.id
_entity.type
_entity.pdbx_description
1 polymer ?
#
loop_
_entity_poly.entity_id
_entity_poly.type
_entity_poly.pdbx_seq_one_letter_code
_entity_poly.pdbx_strand_id
1 'polypeptide(L)'
;MTGFDKTWTRQETRGLNEKIHDAVKPQGALKPRIEGAVNKLQGQISKMDSMLGKLRERDAQLFKRIVAAMQQHDASTSRVLSNELAEIRKVTKMLGNARMALEQVQLRLTTIHDLGDAMVAIAPAMSTMKGLKSSLGRFMPEADAELNSMTQTLNGLMMDSLAGGDFSVDSDVSSEETDKILQEASAVAEQQIGDRFPSVPSPSGVSSQSTYE
;
A
#
# COMPACT_ATOMS: atom_id res chain seq x y z
N MET A 1 -31.66 -2.35 70.36
CA MET A 1 -30.33 -1.73 70.14
C MET A 1 -29.43 -2.81 69.59
N THR A 2 -28.73 -2.76 68.46
CA THR A 2 -28.50 -1.78 67.37
C THR A 2 -27.71 -2.59 66.32
N GLY A 3 -28.00 -2.42 65.02
CA GLY A 3 -27.21 -3.03 63.95
C GLY A 3 -25.87 -2.32 63.75
N PHE A 4 -24.84 -3.10 63.39
CA PHE A 4 -23.48 -2.74 62.95
C PHE A 4 -22.84 -4.08 62.50
N ASP A 5 -22.25 -4.30 61.34
CA ASP A 5 -22.01 -3.45 60.19
C ASP A 5 -21.79 -4.36 58.97
N LYS A 6 -22.26 -3.87 57.82
CA LYS A 6 -22.10 -4.47 56.50
C LYS A 6 -20.71 -4.05 56.00
N THR A 7 -20.10 -4.83 55.11
CA THR A 7 -19.09 -4.37 54.13
C THR A 7 -17.61 -4.48 54.53
N TRP A 8 -17.01 -5.68 54.48
CA TRP A 8 -15.60 -5.92 54.12
C TRP A 8 -15.52 -7.40 53.70
N THR A 9 -15.17 -7.84 52.49
CA THR A 9 -14.46 -7.21 51.38
C THR A 9 -14.88 -7.91 50.09
N ARG A 10 -15.15 -7.09 49.08
CA ARG A 10 -15.52 -7.44 47.71
C ARG A 10 -14.47 -8.37 47.10
N GLN A 11 -14.92 -9.49 46.55
CA GLN A 11 -14.13 -10.33 45.65
C GLN A 11 -13.89 -9.51 44.38
N GLU A 12 -12.70 -8.91 44.24
CA GLU A 12 -12.27 -8.31 42.99
C GLU A 12 -12.13 -9.44 41.98
N THR A 13 -13.12 -9.55 41.09
CA THR A 13 -12.95 -10.23 39.82
C THR A 13 -11.81 -9.52 39.09
N ARG A 14 -10.62 -10.11 39.11
CA ARG A 14 -9.52 -9.76 38.21
C ARG A 14 -10.11 -9.57 36.81
N GLY A 15 -10.10 -8.32 36.35
CA GLY A 15 -10.75 -7.92 35.12
C GLY A 15 -10.16 -8.67 33.94
N LEU A 16 -11.03 -9.17 33.07
CA LEU A 16 -10.66 -9.68 31.74
C LEU A 16 -9.92 -8.63 30.88
N ASN A 17 -9.80 -7.38 31.34
CA ASN A 17 -9.21 -6.27 30.62
C ASN A 17 -7.66 -6.24 30.66
N GLU A 18 -7.02 -7.00 31.57
CA GLU A 18 -5.55 -7.00 31.68
C GLU A 18 -4.86 -7.91 30.63
N LYS A 19 -5.60 -8.82 29.99
CA LYS A 19 -5.05 -9.71 28.93
C LYS A 19 -5.14 -9.15 27.51
N ILE A 20 -5.70 -7.96 27.33
CA ILE A 20 -5.85 -7.33 26.01
C ILE A 20 -4.67 -6.38 25.70
N HIS A 21 -3.96 -5.91 26.73
CA HIS A 21 -2.81 -5.01 26.56
C HIS A 21 -1.51 -5.71 26.13
N ASP A 22 -1.42 -7.03 26.28
CA ASP A 22 -0.19 -7.81 26.01
C ASP A 22 -0.15 -8.41 24.58
N ALA A 23 -1.17 -8.11 23.76
CA ALA A 23 -1.22 -8.50 22.34
C ALA A 23 -0.76 -7.38 21.38
N VAL A 24 -0.41 -6.20 21.90
CA VAL A 24 0.21 -5.12 21.11
C VAL A 24 1.72 -5.23 21.24
N LYS A 25 2.26 -6.36 20.79
CA LYS A 25 3.68 -6.48 20.49
C LYS A 25 3.92 -5.63 19.24
N PRO A 26 4.92 -4.74 19.20
CA PRO A 26 5.21 -3.97 17.99
C PRO A 26 5.42 -4.97 16.86
N GLN A 27 4.49 -4.98 15.90
CA GLN A 27 4.59 -5.81 14.72
C GLN A 27 5.94 -5.47 14.07
N GLY A 28 6.80 -6.49 13.92
CA GLY A 28 8.21 -6.29 13.59
C GLY A 28 8.44 -5.39 12.37
N ALA A 29 9.62 -4.79 12.31
CA ALA A 29 10.01 -3.80 11.31
C ALA A 29 9.53 -4.14 9.89
N LEU A 30 9.11 -3.12 9.14
CA LEU A 30 8.58 -3.25 7.77
C LEU A 30 9.55 -4.00 6.83
N LYS A 31 10.85 -3.74 6.99
CA LYS A 31 11.93 -4.27 6.15
C LYS A 31 11.97 -5.81 6.06
N PRO A 32 12.06 -6.59 7.15
CA PRO A 32 12.05 -8.05 7.07
C PRO A 32 10.76 -8.62 6.47
N ARG A 33 9.61 -7.93 6.61
CA ARG A 33 8.36 -8.37 5.96
C ARG A 33 8.40 -8.16 4.45
N ILE A 34 8.94 -7.03 3.99
CA ILE A 34 9.15 -6.74 2.57
C ILE A 34 10.13 -7.76 1.98
N GLU A 35 11.25 -8.03 2.66
CA GLU A 35 12.22 -9.05 2.24
C GLU A 35 11.54 -10.43 2.10
N GLY A 36 10.70 -10.80 3.07
CA GLY A 36 9.89 -12.01 2.98
C GLY A 36 8.95 -12.06 1.77
N ALA A 37 8.29 -10.94 1.45
CA ALA A 37 7.42 -10.83 0.28
C ALA A 37 8.21 -10.89 -1.04
N VAL A 38 9.35 -10.21 -1.12
CA VAL A 38 10.27 -10.24 -2.26
C VAL A 38 10.78 -11.66 -2.51
N ASN A 39 11.17 -12.38 -1.47
CA ASN A 39 11.61 -13.78 -1.57
C ASN A 39 10.50 -14.69 -2.09
N LYS A 40 9.26 -14.51 -1.61
CA LYS A 40 8.10 -15.27 -2.13
C LYS A 40 7.85 -14.99 -3.60
N LEU A 41 7.90 -13.71 -4.02
CA LEU A 41 7.73 -13.31 -5.42
C LEU A 41 8.82 -13.91 -6.30
N GLN A 42 10.08 -13.85 -5.86
CA GLN A 42 11.21 -14.42 -6.58
C GLN A 42 11.04 -15.91 -6.82
N GLY A 43 10.63 -16.67 -5.79
CA GLY A 43 10.37 -18.11 -5.94
C GLY A 43 9.30 -18.42 -6.98
N GLN A 44 8.26 -17.59 -7.07
CA GLN A 44 7.17 -17.79 -8.01
C GLN A 44 7.53 -17.34 -9.43
N ILE A 45 8.33 -16.28 -9.58
CA ILE A 45 8.93 -15.88 -10.86
C ILE A 45 9.79 -17.03 -11.40
N SER A 46 10.65 -17.63 -10.58
CA SER A 46 11.48 -18.78 -10.99
C SER A 46 10.64 -20.00 -11.38
N LYS A 47 9.53 -20.26 -10.68
CA LYS A 47 8.58 -21.31 -11.05
C LYS A 47 7.94 -21.04 -12.41
N MET A 48 7.53 -19.79 -12.68
CA MET A 48 7.01 -19.38 -13.99
C MET A 48 8.05 -19.51 -15.10
N ASP A 49 9.31 -19.17 -14.84
CA ASP A 49 10.40 -19.33 -15.82
C ASP A 49 10.60 -20.81 -16.19
N SER A 50 10.56 -21.72 -15.22
CA SER A 50 10.62 -23.16 -15.47
C SER A 50 9.45 -23.64 -16.34
N MET A 51 8.23 -23.20 -16.04
CA MET A 51 7.04 -23.54 -16.82
C MET A 51 7.10 -22.98 -18.25
N LEU A 52 7.56 -21.74 -18.42
CA LEU A 52 7.78 -21.13 -19.74
C LEU A 52 8.83 -21.91 -20.55
N GLY A 53 9.90 -22.41 -19.90
CA GLY A 53 10.87 -23.31 -20.53
C GLY A 53 10.21 -24.58 -21.08
N LYS A 54 9.41 -25.27 -20.25
CA LYS A 54 8.69 -26.49 -20.65
C LYS A 54 7.70 -26.25 -21.79
N LEU A 55 6.98 -25.13 -21.77
CA LEU A 55 6.05 -24.77 -22.84
C LEU A 55 6.76 -24.53 -24.18
N ARG A 56 7.93 -23.87 -24.17
CA ARG A 56 8.75 -23.69 -25.37
C ARG A 56 9.28 -25.01 -25.93
N GLU A 57 9.68 -25.93 -25.06
CA GLU A 57 10.11 -27.26 -25.49
C GLU A 57 8.94 -28.03 -26.14
N ARG A 58 7.75 -27.99 -25.52
CA ARG A 58 6.52 -28.59 -26.07
C ARG A 58 6.12 -27.97 -27.40
N ASP A 59 6.22 -26.65 -27.55
CA ASP A 59 5.99 -25.95 -28.83
C ASP A 59 6.88 -26.52 -29.94
N ALA A 60 8.19 -26.60 -29.68
CA ALA A 60 9.15 -27.12 -30.65
C ALA A 60 8.89 -28.60 -31.00
N GLN A 61 8.50 -29.43 -30.02
CA GLN A 61 8.16 -30.83 -30.24
C GLN A 61 6.90 -30.99 -31.10
N LEU A 62 5.82 -30.25 -30.78
CA LEU A 62 4.58 -30.25 -31.56
C LEU A 62 4.82 -29.75 -32.98
N PHE A 63 5.60 -28.68 -33.14
CA PHE A 63 5.94 -28.15 -34.45
C PHE A 63 6.64 -29.18 -35.34
N LYS A 64 7.62 -29.92 -34.80
CA LYS A 64 8.27 -31.02 -35.52
C LYS A 64 7.28 -32.11 -35.94
N ARG A 65 6.34 -32.47 -35.07
CA ARG A 65 5.29 -33.47 -35.37
C ARG A 65 4.31 -32.99 -36.43
N ILE A 66 3.94 -31.70 -36.42
CA ILE A 66 3.12 -31.09 -37.49
C ILE A 66 3.82 -31.20 -38.83
N VAL A 67 5.11 -30.85 -38.91
CA VAL A 67 5.89 -30.96 -40.14
C VAL A 67 5.93 -32.41 -40.64
N ALA A 68 6.14 -33.39 -39.76
CA ALA A 68 6.13 -34.81 -40.13
C ALA A 68 4.74 -35.26 -40.66
N ALA A 69 3.65 -34.86 -40.01
CA ALA A 69 2.29 -35.18 -40.45
C ALA A 69 1.97 -34.54 -41.82
N MET A 70 2.42 -33.30 -42.04
CA MET A 70 2.28 -32.59 -43.32
C MET A 70 3.03 -33.30 -44.46
N GLN A 71 4.25 -33.79 -44.21
CA GLN A 71 5.03 -34.55 -45.19
C GLN A 71 4.39 -35.89 -45.55
N GLN A 72 3.68 -36.51 -44.60
CA GLN A 72 2.94 -37.75 -44.81
C GLN A 72 1.54 -37.51 -45.41
N HIS A 73 1.21 -36.27 -45.77
CA HIS A 73 -0.12 -35.85 -46.23
C HIS A 73 -1.26 -36.19 -45.25
N ASP A 74 -0.96 -36.33 -43.96
CA ASP A 74 -1.97 -36.53 -42.92
C ASP A 74 -2.53 -35.18 -42.45
N ALA A 75 -3.49 -34.67 -43.21
CA ALA A 75 -4.14 -33.39 -42.95
C ALA A 75 -4.90 -33.37 -41.60
N SER A 76 -5.43 -34.52 -41.16
CA SER A 76 -6.21 -34.60 -39.94
C SER A 76 -5.34 -34.42 -38.70
N THR A 77 -4.24 -35.18 -38.62
CA THR A 77 -3.26 -35.08 -37.53
C THR A 77 -2.58 -33.72 -37.52
N SER A 78 -2.19 -33.20 -38.68
CA SER A 78 -1.59 -31.87 -38.79
C SER A 78 -2.52 -30.78 -38.23
N ARG A 79 -3.82 -30.85 -38.53
CA ARG A 79 -4.82 -29.88 -38.05
C ARG A 79 -4.99 -29.96 -36.53
N VAL A 80 -5.10 -31.16 -35.97
CA VAL A 80 -5.25 -31.34 -34.51
C VAL A 80 -4.02 -30.82 -33.77
N LEU A 81 -2.82 -31.21 -34.19
CA LEU A 81 -1.57 -30.76 -33.57
C LEU A 81 -1.38 -29.24 -33.68
N SER A 82 -1.81 -28.64 -34.79
CA SER A 82 -1.75 -27.18 -34.99
C SER A 82 -2.65 -26.42 -34.01
N ASN A 83 -3.85 -26.96 -33.74
CA ASN A 83 -4.75 -26.37 -32.73
C ASN A 83 -4.14 -26.47 -31.32
N GLU A 84 -3.54 -27.61 -30.97
CA GLU A 84 -2.83 -27.78 -29.69
C GLU A 84 -1.67 -26.77 -29.56
N LEU A 85 -0.86 -26.63 -30.61
CA LEU A 85 0.24 -25.68 -30.64
C LEU A 85 -0.24 -24.23 -30.45
N ALA A 86 -1.37 -23.86 -31.05
CA ALA A 86 -1.96 -22.53 -30.88
C ALA A 86 -2.35 -22.26 -29.42
N GLU A 87 -2.97 -23.24 -28.75
CA GLU A 87 -3.31 -23.12 -27.33
C GLU A 87 -2.06 -23.07 -26.43
N ILE A 88 -1.03 -23.88 -26.72
CA ILE A 88 0.27 -23.80 -26.00
C ILE A 88 0.88 -22.40 -26.10
N ARG A 89 0.85 -21.77 -27.28
CA ARG A 89 1.37 -20.41 -27.48
C ARG A 89 0.55 -19.37 -26.71
N LYS A 90 -0.77 -19.52 -26.69
CA LYS A 90 -1.67 -18.65 -25.93
C LYS A 90 -1.37 -18.73 -24.43
N VAL A 91 -1.22 -19.94 -23.88
CA VAL A 91 -0.83 -20.15 -22.48
C VAL A 91 0.56 -19.56 -22.20
N THR A 92 1.52 -19.77 -23.11
CA THR A 92 2.88 -19.21 -22.99
C THR A 92 2.86 -17.68 -22.90
N LYS A 93 2.08 -17.01 -23.75
CA LYS A 93 1.93 -15.55 -23.74
C LYS A 93 1.33 -15.06 -22.43
N MET A 94 0.27 -15.71 -21.95
CA MET A 94 -0.38 -15.34 -20.69
C MET A 94 0.55 -15.52 -19.49
N LEU A 95 1.25 -16.64 -19.43
CA LEU A 95 2.21 -16.92 -18.36
C LEU A 95 3.39 -15.94 -18.40
N GLY A 96 3.88 -15.58 -19.59
CA GLY A 96 4.92 -14.57 -19.77
C GLY A 96 4.49 -13.20 -19.25
N ASN A 97 3.27 -12.77 -19.58
CA ASN A 97 2.71 -11.52 -19.07
C ASN A 97 2.58 -11.54 -17.53
N ALA A 98 2.16 -12.68 -16.96
CA ALA A 98 2.06 -12.81 -15.51
C ALA A 98 3.42 -12.74 -14.82
N ARG A 99 4.43 -13.41 -15.39
CA ARG A 99 5.81 -13.36 -14.91
C ARG A 99 6.35 -11.94 -14.89
N MET A 100 6.15 -11.17 -15.97
CA MET A 100 6.56 -9.75 -16.03
C MET A 100 5.83 -8.90 -14.98
N ALA A 101 4.54 -9.14 -14.77
CA ALA A 101 3.76 -8.39 -13.79
C ALA A 101 4.21 -8.69 -12.35
N LEU A 102 4.59 -9.93 -12.03
CA LEU A 102 5.20 -10.27 -10.74
C LEU A 102 6.55 -9.59 -10.54
N GLU A 103 7.38 -9.49 -11.58
CA GLU A 103 8.63 -8.73 -11.52
C GLU A 103 8.40 -7.24 -11.27
N GLN A 104 7.38 -6.64 -11.90
CA GLN A 104 7.02 -5.25 -11.62
C GLN A 104 6.62 -5.04 -10.16
N VAL A 105 5.87 -5.98 -9.58
CA VAL A 105 5.53 -5.96 -8.15
C VAL A 105 6.79 -6.08 -7.30
N GLN A 106 7.67 -7.03 -7.63
CA GLN A 106 8.93 -7.23 -6.91
C GLN A 106 9.79 -5.96 -6.93
N LEU A 107 9.99 -5.34 -8.09
CA LEU A 107 10.77 -4.11 -8.24
C LEU A 107 10.21 -2.98 -7.36
N ARG A 108 8.89 -2.80 -7.35
CA ARG A 108 8.23 -1.81 -6.48
C ARG A 108 8.45 -2.10 -4.99
N LEU A 109 8.40 -3.36 -4.58
CA LEU A 109 8.67 -3.71 -3.18
C LEU A 109 10.13 -3.46 -2.80
N THR A 110 11.09 -3.71 -3.71
CA THR A 110 12.51 -3.47 -3.44
C THR A 110 12.88 -1.99 -3.36
N THR A 111 12.05 -1.09 -3.88
CA THR A 111 12.27 0.37 -3.78
C THR A 111 11.69 0.99 -2.51
N ILE A 112 11.04 0.22 -1.65
CA ILE A 112 10.48 0.72 -0.39
C ILE A 112 11.61 0.89 0.62
N HIS A 113 11.88 2.13 1.01
CA HIS A 113 12.85 2.46 2.06
C HIS A 113 12.14 2.94 3.34
N ASP A 114 11.09 3.76 3.19
CA ASP A 114 10.31 4.34 4.29
C ASP A 114 8.82 3.93 4.27
N LEU A 115 8.11 4.18 5.38
CA LEU A 115 6.68 3.85 5.54
C LEU A 115 5.79 4.63 4.55
N GLY A 116 6.16 5.88 4.22
CA GLY A 116 5.46 6.71 3.23
C GLY A 116 5.59 6.16 1.80
N ASP A 117 6.79 5.68 1.44
CA ASP A 117 7.05 5.03 0.14
C ASP A 117 6.31 3.69 0.00
N ALA A 118 6.08 3.01 1.14
CA ALA A 118 5.39 1.73 1.16
C ALA A 118 3.95 1.84 0.62
N MET A 119 3.18 2.86 1.03
CA MET A 119 1.80 3.02 0.54
C MET A 119 1.73 3.31 -0.96
N VAL A 120 2.66 4.12 -1.48
CA VAL A 120 2.74 4.50 -2.90
C VAL A 120 3.16 3.30 -3.76
N ALA A 121 4.01 2.41 -3.24
CA ALA A 121 4.48 1.22 -3.95
C ALA A 121 3.50 0.03 -3.87
N ILE A 122 2.86 -0.20 -2.72
CA ILE A 122 2.03 -1.38 -2.46
C ILE A 122 0.68 -1.30 -3.16
N ALA A 123 0.01 -0.13 -3.20
CA ALA A 123 -1.31 -0.02 -3.83
C ALA A 123 -1.30 -0.38 -5.33
N PRO A 124 -0.37 0.15 -6.15
CA PRO A 124 -0.21 -0.29 -7.54
C PRO A 124 0.17 -1.78 -7.68
N ALA A 125 0.96 -2.33 -6.74
CA ALA A 125 1.31 -3.74 -6.73
C ALA A 125 0.10 -4.66 -6.48
N MET A 126 -0.79 -4.29 -5.55
CA MET A 126 -2.04 -5.03 -5.30
C MET A 126 -2.97 -5.03 -6.51
N SER A 127 -3.06 -3.91 -7.23
CA SER A 127 -3.83 -3.82 -8.48
C SER A 127 -3.30 -4.79 -9.53
N THR A 128 -1.98 -4.82 -9.73
CA THR A 128 -1.32 -5.79 -10.62
C THR A 128 -1.66 -7.23 -10.23
N MET A 129 -1.56 -7.58 -8.94
CA MET A 129 -1.89 -8.92 -8.44
C MET A 129 -3.34 -9.32 -8.68
N LYS A 130 -4.29 -8.39 -8.48
CA LYS A 130 -5.71 -8.63 -8.77
C LYS A 130 -5.97 -8.89 -10.25
N GLY A 131 -5.29 -8.13 -11.13
CA GLY A 131 -5.33 -8.36 -12.57
C GLY A 131 -4.79 -9.74 -12.96
N LEU A 132 -3.69 -10.16 -12.32
CA LEU A 132 -3.12 -11.49 -12.53
C LEU A 132 -4.08 -12.60 -12.13
N LYS A 133 -4.70 -12.51 -10.95
CA LYS A 133 -5.70 -13.50 -10.50
C LYS A 133 -6.82 -13.68 -11.52
N SER A 134 -7.35 -12.58 -12.08
CA SER A 134 -8.38 -12.64 -13.10
C SER A 134 -7.91 -13.32 -14.39
N SER A 135 -6.69 -13.01 -14.85
CA SER A 135 -6.14 -13.52 -16.10
C SER A 135 -5.70 -14.99 -16.02
N LEU A 136 -5.06 -15.40 -14.92
CA LEU A 136 -4.55 -16.76 -14.72
C LEU A 136 -5.62 -17.73 -14.22
N GLY A 137 -6.59 -17.27 -13.43
CA GLY A 137 -7.60 -18.15 -12.82
C GLY A 137 -8.45 -18.95 -13.82
N ARG A 138 -8.57 -18.48 -15.07
CA ARG A 138 -9.29 -19.18 -16.14
C ARG A 138 -8.52 -20.34 -16.77
N PHE A 139 -7.19 -20.32 -16.70
CA PHE A 139 -6.32 -21.25 -17.44
C PHE A 139 -5.36 -22.02 -16.55
N MET A 140 -5.15 -21.55 -15.32
CA MET A 140 -4.24 -22.14 -14.36
C MET A 140 -4.86 -22.06 -12.95
N PRO A 141 -5.88 -22.88 -12.65
CA PRO A 141 -6.57 -22.85 -11.35
C PRO A 141 -5.63 -23.11 -10.18
N GLU A 142 -4.60 -23.93 -10.38
CA GLU A 142 -3.53 -24.19 -9.41
C GLU A 142 -2.74 -22.93 -9.03
N ALA A 143 -2.73 -21.91 -9.88
CA ALA A 143 -2.12 -20.62 -9.59
C ALA A 143 -2.97 -19.76 -8.65
N ASP A 144 -4.26 -20.07 -8.46
CA ASP A 144 -5.16 -19.24 -7.65
C ASP A 144 -4.71 -19.19 -6.19
N ALA A 145 -4.34 -20.32 -5.61
CA ALA A 145 -3.85 -20.40 -4.24
C ALA A 145 -2.58 -19.55 -4.03
N GLU A 146 -1.65 -19.60 -4.98
CA GLU A 146 -0.40 -18.85 -4.92
C GLU A 146 -0.62 -17.34 -5.10
N LEU A 147 -1.47 -16.94 -6.04
CA LEU A 147 -1.83 -15.54 -6.25
C LEU A 147 -2.62 -14.97 -5.06
N ASN A 148 -3.47 -15.78 -4.43
CA ASN A 148 -4.16 -15.42 -3.19
C ASN A 148 -3.16 -15.21 -2.05
N SER A 149 -2.19 -16.11 -1.89
CA SER A 149 -1.11 -16.00 -0.90
C SER A 149 -0.28 -14.73 -1.10
N MET A 150 0.07 -14.39 -2.35
CA MET A 150 0.76 -13.14 -2.67
C MET A 150 -0.11 -11.91 -2.37
N THR A 151 -1.38 -11.94 -2.75
CA THR A 151 -2.32 -10.83 -2.49
C THR A 151 -2.49 -10.61 -0.99
N GLN A 152 -2.60 -11.69 -0.20
CA GLN A 152 -2.67 -11.61 1.25
C GLN A 152 -1.37 -11.10 1.88
N THR A 153 -0.22 -11.48 1.32
CA THR A 153 1.08 -10.95 1.75
C THR A 153 1.15 -9.44 1.51
N LEU A 154 0.74 -8.95 0.34
CA LEU A 154 0.70 -7.51 0.04
C LEU A 154 -0.32 -6.75 0.90
N ASN A 155 -1.51 -7.33 1.13
CA ASN A 155 -2.51 -6.75 2.03
C ASN A 155 -1.98 -6.61 3.47
N GLY A 156 -1.23 -7.62 3.93
CA GLY A 156 -0.54 -7.57 5.22
C GLY A 156 0.45 -6.40 5.29
N LEU A 157 1.31 -6.28 4.27
CA LEU A 157 2.25 -5.15 4.18
C LEU A 157 1.55 -3.79 4.17
N MET A 158 0.41 -3.66 3.49
CA MET A 158 -0.39 -2.43 3.49
C MET A 158 -0.92 -2.12 4.88
N MET A 159 -1.54 -3.10 5.55
CA MET A 159 -2.09 -2.93 6.90
C MET A 159 -1.00 -2.59 7.91
N ASP A 160 0.16 -3.22 7.81
CA ASP A 160 1.32 -2.93 8.65
C ASP A 160 1.87 -1.52 8.40
N SER A 161 1.83 -1.06 7.15
CA SER A 161 2.24 0.31 6.80
C SER A 161 1.30 1.34 7.42
N LEU A 162 0.02 1.00 7.61
CA LEU A 162 -0.95 1.84 8.34
C LEU A 162 -0.81 1.71 9.86
N ALA A 163 -0.55 0.51 10.38
CA ALA A 163 -0.50 0.23 11.83
C ALA A 163 0.82 0.63 12.49
N GLY A 164 1.91 0.69 11.72
CA GLY A 164 3.21 1.20 12.17
C GLY A 164 3.28 2.73 12.23
N GLY A 165 2.23 3.42 11.79
CA GLY A 165 2.05 4.84 12.00
C GLY A 165 1.45 5.10 13.38
N ASP A 166 2.30 5.42 14.35
CA ASP A 166 1.89 6.47 15.29
C ASP A 166 1.59 7.69 14.43
N PHE A 167 0.32 8.02 14.27
CA PHE A 167 -0.10 9.27 13.61
C PHE A 167 0.16 10.44 14.58
N SER A 168 1.38 10.53 15.11
CA SER A 168 1.96 11.84 15.29
C SER A 168 2.35 12.27 13.89
N VAL A 169 1.42 12.96 13.21
CA VAL A 169 1.83 13.92 12.19
C VAL A 169 2.99 14.67 12.81
N ASP A 170 4.18 14.51 12.25
CA ASP A 170 5.32 15.32 12.58
C ASP A 170 4.97 16.74 12.09
N SER A 171 4.14 17.42 12.87
CA SER A 171 3.73 18.80 12.69
C SER A 171 4.86 19.76 13.06
N ASP A 172 6.06 19.25 13.36
CA ASP A 172 7.24 20.06 13.69
C ASP A 172 8.07 20.44 12.46
N VAL A 173 7.95 19.74 11.32
CA VAL A 173 8.69 20.15 10.09
C VAL A 173 8.01 21.32 9.36
N SER A 174 6.75 21.63 9.69
CA SER A 174 5.98 22.72 9.07
C SER A 174 5.81 23.94 9.99
N SER A 175 6.45 23.99 11.16
CA SER A 175 6.17 25.03 12.16
C SER A 175 6.96 26.33 11.90
N GLU A 176 8.28 26.27 11.77
CA GLU A 176 9.09 27.51 11.82
C GLU A 176 8.93 28.43 10.59
N GLU A 177 8.91 27.87 9.37
CA GLU A 177 8.75 28.69 8.15
C GLU A 177 7.30 29.18 7.99
N THR A 178 6.31 28.37 8.39
CA THR A 178 4.90 28.77 8.39
C THR A 178 4.63 29.85 9.43
N ASP A 179 5.21 29.75 10.62
CA ASP A 179 5.10 30.77 11.67
C ASP A 179 5.73 32.09 11.22
N LYS A 180 6.89 32.06 10.53
CA LYS A 180 7.50 33.26 9.93
C LYS A 180 6.58 33.90 8.88
N ILE A 181 5.98 33.10 7.99
CA ILE A 181 5.04 33.58 6.97
C ILE A 181 3.78 34.17 7.60
N LEU A 182 3.22 33.53 8.64
CA LEU A 182 2.05 34.02 9.36
C LEU A 182 2.35 35.31 10.13
N GLN A 183 3.55 35.42 10.71
CA GLN A 183 4.01 36.62 11.40
C GLN A 183 4.23 37.79 10.42
N GLU A 184 4.83 37.54 9.26
CA GLU A 184 4.98 38.53 8.20
C GLU A 184 3.62 39.00 7.66
N ALA A 185 2.70 38.06 7.42
CA ALA A 185 1.34 38.37 6.98
C ALA A 185 0.56 39.20 8.02
N SER A 186 0.72 38.91 9.31
CA SER A 186 0.10 39.68 10.40
C SER A 186 0.66 41.11 10.46
N ALA A 187 1.97 41.28 10.32
CA ALA A 187 2.60 42.61 10.32
C ALA A 187 2.11 43.47 9.14
N VAL A 188 1.96 42.89 7.95
CA VAL A 188 1.43 43.59 6.77
C VAL A 188 -0.05 43.95 6.96
N ALA A 189 -0.84 43.09 7.60
CA ALA A 189 -2.24 43.36 7.91
C ALA A 189 -2.39 44.51 8.93
N GLU A 190 -1.58 44.53 9.98
CA GLU A 190 -1.55 45.63 10.96
C GLU A 190 -1.17 46.97 10.33
N GLN A 191 -0.20 46.97 9.42
CA GLN A 191 0.19 48.17 8.69
C GLN A 191 -0.94 48.69 7.77
N GLN A 192 -1.66 47.79 7.07
CA GLN A 192 -2.83 48.18 6.27
C GLN A 192 -4.01 48.68 7.11
N ILE A 193 -4.15 48.20 8.35
CA ILE A 193 -5.20 48.67 9.28
C ILE A 193 -4.87 50.07 9.80
N GLY A 194 -3.59 50.36 10.08
CA GLY A 194 -3.13 51.69 10.50
C GLY A 194 -3.43 52.80 9.48
N ASP A 195 -3.25 52.51 8.18
CA ASP A 195 -3.48 53.48 7.10
C ASP A 195 -4.96 53.70 6.75
N ARG A 196 -5.88 52.91 7.32
CA ARG A 196 -7.33 53.03 7.08
C ARG A 196 -8.10 53.76 8.17
N PHE A 197 -7.44 54.29 9.21
CA PHE A 197 -8.10 55.17 10.16
C PHE A 197 -8.16 56.61 9.63
N PRO A 198 -9.35 57.16 9.33
CA PRO A 198 -9.46 58.59 9.09
C PRO A 198 -9.12 59.35 10.37
N SER A 199 -8.25 60.36 10.27
CA SER A 199 -7.91 61.24 11.38
C SER A 199 -9.17 61.96 11.87
N VAL A 200 -9.44 61.84 13.17
CA VAL A 200 -10.53 62.59 13.82
C VAL A 200 -10.17 64.08 13.86
N PRO A 201 -11.10 64.99 13.51
CA PRO A 201 -10.82 66.43 13.47
C PRO A 201 -10.59 66.98 14.87
N SER A 202 -9.55 67.79 15.05
CA SER A 202 -9.27 68.48 16.32
C SER A 202 -10.41 69.45 16.67
N PRO A 203 -11.02 69.35 17.87
CA PRO A 203 -11.94 70.37 18.32
C PRO A 203 -11.17 71.64 18.68
N SER A 204 -11.45 72.70 17.93
CA SER A 204 -11.09 74.06 18.26
C SER A 204 -11.74 74.48 19.59
N GLY A 205 -10.93 75.11 20.44
CA GLY A 205 -11.32 76.19 21.33
C GLY A 205 -12.37 75.92 22.42
N VAL A 206 -11.91 75.76 23.65
CA VAL A 206 -12.58 76.41 24.78
C VAL A 206 -11.51 76.99 25.71
N SER A 207 -11.37 78.31 25.64
CA SER A 207 -10.71 79.14 26.63
C SER A 207 -11.58 79.31 27.88
N SER A 208 -10.94 79.68 29.00
CA SER A 208 -11.46 80.27 30.26
C SER A 208 -11.25 79.35 31.47
N GLN A 209 -10.13 79.49 32.18
CA GLN A 209 -9.96 80.30 33.42
C GLN A 209 -10.69 79.65 34.62
N SER A 210 -9.96 78.95 35.50
CA SER A 210 -9.35 79.49 36.74
C SER A 210 -10.40 80.00 37.73
N THR A 211 -10.45 79.43 38.94
CA THR A 211 -10.24 80.13 40.23
C THR A 211 -10.32 79.12 41.38
N TYR A 212 -9.54 79.42 42.40
CA TYR A 212 -9.12 78.67 43.58
C TYR A 212 -10.06 78.96 44.77
N GLU A 213 -10.27 77.98 45.64
CA GLU A 213 -10.09 78.04 47.11
C GLU A 213 -10.36 76.67 47.74
#